data_AF-A0A2N2M6G9-F1
#
_entry.id   AF-A0A2N2M6G9-F1
#
_cell.length_a   1.000
_cell.length_b   1.000
_cell.length_c   1.000
_cell.angle_alpha   90.00
_cell.angle_beta   90.00
_cell.angle_gamma   90.00
#
_symmetry.space_group_name_H-M   'P 1'
#
loop_
_entity.id
_entity.type
_entity.pdbx_description
1 polymer ?
#
loop_
_entity_poly.entity_id
_entity_poly.type
_entity_poly.pdbx_seq_one_letter_code
_entity_poly.pdbx_strand_id
1 'polypeptide(L)'
;MILFILLIAVAAILLYRNWLPITKALGFDAPLNFDQVMSSKGPHDITLENGRAYDISYETSSKREFIGLVRHTSAIRESSFAILTFDILVTGGDFADPEKVTTSVSNHHFSWMPTSNTEPSGTINLLHTVPINEEINQTLKSIQNGDTVIITGYDIYQIQGYDAEGGYIGFWQDTGCNTTLVTKIEILN
;
A
#
# COMPACT_ATOMS: atom_id res chain seq x y z
N MET A 1 -10.24 -20.64 -42.17
CA MET A 1 -10.86 -20.53 -40.83
C MET A 1 -10.17 -21.42 -39.80
N ILE A 2 -10.07 -22.74 -40.02
CA ILE A 2 -9.39 -23.68 -39.10
C ILE A 2 -7.92 -23.31 -38.84
N LEU A 3 -7.17 -22.91 -39.87
CA LEU A 3 -5.77 -22.50 -39.73
C LEU A 3 -5.59 -21.24 -38.86
N PHE A 4 -6.52 -20.28 -38.96
CA PHE A 4 -6.51 -19.07 -38.13
C PHE A 4 -6.81 -19.39 -36.67
N ILE A 5 -7.75 -20.30 -36.41
CA ILE A 5 -8.08 -20.77 -35.06
C ILE A 5 -6.88 -21.48 -34.44
N LEU A 6 -6.17 -22.31 -35.21
CA LEU A 6 -4.94 -22.99 -34.75
C LEU A 6 -3.82 -22.00 -34.45
N LEU A 7 -3.63 -20.97 -35.29
CA LEU A 7 -2.61 -19.94 -35.04
C LEU A 7 -2.91 -19.14 -33.76
N ILE A 8 -4.18 -18.77 -33.53
CA ILE A 8 -4.60 -18.09 -32.30
C ILE A 8 -4.42 -19.00 -31.08
N ALA A 9 -4.79 -20.28 -31.19
CA ALA A 9 -4.61 -21.24 -30.10
C ALA A 9 -3.13 -21.44 -29.73
N VAL A 10 -2.25 -21.58 -30.74
CA VAL A 10 -0.80 -21.69 -30.52
C VAL A 10 -0.25 -20.40 -29.91
N ALA A 11 -0.65 -19.23 -30.41
CA ALA A 11 -0.24 -17.95 -29.83
C ALA A 11 -0.71 -17.80 -28.37
N ALA A 12 -1.96 -18.17 -28.06
CA ALA A 12 -2.50 -18.14 -26.70
C ALA A 12 -1.76 -19.11 -25.76
N ILE A 13 -1.42 -20.32 -26.22
CA ILE A 13 -0.64 -21.30 -25.44
C ILE A 13 0.77 -20.78 -25.19
N LEU A 14 1.42 -20.20 -26.20
CA LEU A 14 2.76 -19.62 -26.06
C LEU A 14 2.76 -18.40 -25.13
N LEU A 15 1.75 -17.54 -25.23
CA LEU A 15 1.57 -16.40 -24.33
C LEU A 15 1.31 -16.86 -22.89
N TYR A 16 0.43 -17.84 -22.68
CA TYR A 16 0.14 -18.38 -21.35
C TYR A 16 1.37 -19.03 -20.72
N ARG A 17 2.08 -19.89 -21.47
CA ARG A 17 3.27 -20.59 -20.97
C ARG A 17 4.43 -19.65 -20.67
N ASN A 18 4.58 -18.59 -21.47
CA ASN A 18 5.67 -17.65 -21.34
C ASN A 18 5.27 -16.35 -20.64
N TRP A 19 4.06 -16.26 -20.06
CA TRP A 19 3.56 -15.05 -19.42
C TRP A 19 4.49 -14.59 -18.31
N LEU A 20 4.85 -15.47 -17.38
CA LEU A 20 5.75 -15.17 -16.25
C LEU A 20 7.17 -14.72 -16.70
N PRO A 21 7.85 -15.40 -17.65
CA PRO A 21 9.10 -14.90 -18.21
C PRO A 21 8.97 -13.55 -18.93
N ILE A 22 7.88 -13.35 -19.68
CA ILE A 22 7.62 -12.10 -20.42
C ILE A 22 7.36 -10.96 -19.43
N THR A 23 6.55 -11.19 -18.39
CA THR A 23 6.27 -10.18 -17.37
C THR A 23 7.54 -9.80 -16.61
N LYS A 24 8.36 -10.79 -16.21
CA LYS A 24 9.68 -10.53 -15.60
C LYS A 24 10.62 -9.76 -16.54
N ALA A 25 10.71 -10.13 -17.81
CA ALA A 25 11.53 -9.43 -18.81
C ALA A 25 11.04 -8.01 -19.14
N LEU A 26 9.74 -7.75 -18.95
CA LEU A 26 9.12 -6.44 -19.10
C LEU A 26 9.10 -5.63 -17.79
N GLY A 27 9.74 -6.12 -16.71
CA GLY A 27 9.82 -5.43 -15.42
C GLY A 27 8.53 -5.43 -14.61
N PHE A 28 7.56 -6.29 -14.95
CA PHE A 28 6.42 -6.58 -14.08
C PHE A 28 6.87 -7.59 -13.02
N ASP A 29 7.27 -7.07 -11.86
CA ASP A 29 7.52 -7.87 -10.67
C ASP A 29 6.23 -8.67 -10.34
N ALA A 30 6.39 -9.96 -10.05
CA ALA A 30 5.28 -10.76 -9.54
C ALA A 30 4.78 -10.12 -8.23
N PRO A 31 3.46 -10.19 -7.93
CA PRO A 31 2.96 -9.66 -6.67
C PRO A 31 3.73 -10.28 -5.50
N LEU A 32 4.19 -9.43 -4.58
CA LEU A 32 4.89 -9.87 -3.38
C LEU A 32 3.98 -10.77 -2.55
N ASN A 33 4.58 -11.83 -1.98
CA ASN A 33 3.95 -12.61 -0.93
C ASN A 33 4.50 -12.13 0.41
N PHE A 34 3.66 -11.47 1.21
CA PHE A 34 4.13 -10.82 2.44
C PHE A 34 4.48 -11.79 3.58
N ASP A 35 3.98 -13.02 3.56
CA ASP A 35 4.43 -14.06 4.50
C ASP A 35 5.91 -14.40 4.28
N GLN A 36 6.35 -14.41 3.02
CA GLN A 36 7.75 -14.67 2.67
C GLN A 36 8.62 -13.45 2.95
N VAL A 37 8.19 -12.27 2.50
CA VAL A 37 8.91 -11.00 2.66
C VAL A 37 9.19 -10.69 4.13
N MET A 38 8.22 -10.91 5.02
CA MET A 38 8.37 -10.58 6.45
C MET A 38 9.14 -11.64 7.25
N SER A 39 9.33 -12.84 6.69
CA SER A 39 10.07 -13.93 7.34
C SER A 39 11.60 -13.78 7.29
N SER A 40 12.14 -12.91 6.42
CA SER A 40 13.57 -12.90 6.11
C SER A 40 14.46 -12.48 7.28
N LYS A 41 14.08 -11.43 8.02
CA LYS A 41 14.81 -10.94 9.22
C LYS A 41 13.93 -10.16 10.21
N GLY A 42 12.60 -10.26 10.09
CA GLY A 42 11.65 -9.51 10.91
C GLY A 42 11.36 -8.10 10.35
N PRO A 43 10.52 -7.31 11.05
CA PRO A 43 9.91 -6.11 10.49
C PRO A 43 10.88 -4.94 10.28
N HIS A 44 12.11 -5.02 10.78
CA HIS A 44 13.14 -3.99 10.60
C HIS A 44 13.97 -4.16 9.34
N ASP A 45 14.16 -5.39 8.86
CA ASP A 45 15.07 -5.69 7.76
C ASP A 45 14.36 -6.63 6.78
N ILE A 46 13.96 -6.09 5.63
CA ILE A 46 13.26 -6.85 4.59
C ILE A 46 14.22 -7.10 3.43
N THR A 47 14.22 -8.32 2.89
CA THR A 47 14.94 -8.63 1.65
C THR A 47 14.02 -9.41 0.72
N LEU A 48 13.82 -8.86 -0.49
CA LEU A 48 12.99 -9.47 -1.52
C LEU A 48 13.75 -10.54 -2.30
N GLU A 49 13.02 -11.43 -2.98
CA GLU A 49 13.63 -12.48 -3.83
C GLU A 49 14.51 -11.92 -4.95
N ASN A 50 14.22 -10.71 -5.43
CA ASN A 50 15.01 -10.02 -6.46
C ASN A 50 16.28 -9.34 -5.90
N GLY A 51 16.58 -9.51 -4.61
CA GLY A 51 17.76 -8.97 -3.95
C GLY A 51 17.59 -7.56 -3.39
N ARG A 52 16.52 -6.83 -3.72
CA ARG A 52 16.25 -5.52 -3.09
C ARG A 52 16.05 -5.69 -1.60
N ALA A 53 16.58 -4.73 -0.84
CA ALA A 53 16.48 -4.72 0.61
C ALA A 53 15.92 -3.41 1.15
N TYR A 54 15.29 -3.48 2.32
CA TYR A 54 14.71 -2.33 3.01
C TYR A 54 15.04 -2.37 4.48
N ASP A 55 15.57 -1.26 4.99
CA ASP A 55 15.81 -1.04 6.42
C ASP A 55 14.74 -0.10 6.96
N ILE A 56 14.00 -0.55 7.98
CA ILE A 56 12.81 0.11 8.50
C ILE A 56 13.05 0.57 9.94
N SER A 57 12.82 1.86 10.16
CA SER A 57 12.84 2.49 11.48
C SER A 57 11.43 2.94 11.87
N TYR A 58 11.12 2.87 13.17
CA TYR A 58 9.80 3.22 13.70
C TYR A 58 9.88 4.47 14.56
N GLU A 59 8.80 5.26 14.56
CA GLU A 59 8.69 6.44 15.42
C GLU A 59 8.59 6.05 16.90
N THR A 60 7.85 4.96 17.17
CA THR A 60 7.61 4.45 18.53
C THR A 60 7.60 2.92 18.55
N SER A 61 7.73 2.35 19.75
CA SER A 61 7.60 0.90 19.97
C SER A 61 6.16 0.45 20.25
N SER A 62 5.19 1.37 20.17
CA SER A 62 3.78 1.11 20.44
C SER A 62 2.95 1.12 19.16
N LYS A 63 1.91 0.28 19.13
CA LYS A 63 0.92 0.31 18.07
C LYS A 63 0.00 1.52 18.24
N ARG A 64 -0.49 2.04 17.12
CA ARG A 64 -1.57 3.04 17.04
C ARG A 64 -2.77 2.48 16.30
N GLU A 65 -3.91 3.08 16.55
CA GLU A 65 -5.16 2.78 15.88
C GLU A 65 -5.64 3.99 15.07
N PHE A 66 -6.00 3.74 13.83
CA PHE A 66 -6.64 4.69 12.93
C PHE A 66 -8.08 4.24 12.73
N ILE A 67 -9.02 5.00 13.29
CA ILE A 67 -10.43 4.66 13.36
C ILE A 67 -11.23 5.69 12.58
N GLY A 68 -12.05 5.24 11.63
CA GLY A 68 -12.90 6.15 10.87
C GLY A 68 -13.43 5.60 9.57
N LEU A 69 -14.06 6.49 8.81
CA LEU A 69 -14.59 6.25 7.48
C LEU A 69 -13.46 6.32 6.44
N VAL A 70 -13.42 5.36 5.52
CA VAL A 70 -12.49 5.36 4.39
C VAL A 70 -13.05 6.28 3.30
N ARG A 71 -12.32 7.37 3.06
CA ARG A 71 -12.66 8.39 2.05
C ARG A 71 -11.88 8.24 0.75
N HIS A 72 -10.80 7.48 0.78
CA HIS A 72 -9.97 7.17 -0.38
C HIS A 72 -9.21 5.86 -0.13
N THR A 73 -9.09 5.04 -1.18
CA THR A 73 -8.19 3.88 -1.21
C THR A 73 -7.59 3.74 -2.60
N SER A 74 -6.26 3.58 -2.68
CA SER A 74 -5.56 3.31 -3.94
C SER A 74 -4.28 2.53 -3.73
N ALA A 75 -3.93 1.66 -4.67
CA ALA A 75 -2.65 0.96 -4.62
C ALA A 75 -1.48 1.94 -4.83
N ILE A 76 -0.43 1.79 -4.00
CA ILE A 76 0.85 2.47 -4.18
C ILE A 76 1.64 1.74 -5.27
N ARG A 77 2.25 2.49 -6.19
CA ARG A 77 3.02 1.94 -7.31
C ARG A 77 4.40 2.59 -7.40
N GLU A 78 5.10 2.59 -6.27
CA GLU A 78 6.45 3.14 -6.15
C GLU A 78 7.48 2.02 -6.33
N SER A 79 8.07 1.94 -7.52
CA SER A 79 8.98 0.84 -7.91
C SER A 79 10.19 0.72 -7.00
N SER A 80 10.68 1.85 -6.47
CA SER A 80 11.79 1.88 -5.51
C SER A 80 11.39 1.32 -4.14
N PHE A 81 10.11 1.36 -3.77
CA PHE A 81 9.58 0.97 -2.46
C PHE A 81 8.42 -0.03 -2.59
N ALA A 82 8.69 -1.18 -3.20
CA ALA A 82 7.69 -2.19 -3.54
C ALA A 82 6.94 -2.81 -2.35
N ILE A 83 7.43 -2.61 -1.12
CA ILE A 83 6.78 -3.07 0.11
C ILE A 83 5.61 -2.18 0.55
N LEU A 84 5.49 -0.97 -0.01
CA LEU A 84 4.33 -0.10 0.16
C LEU A 84 3.19 -0.61 -0.72
N THR A 85 1.99 -0.72 -0.14
CA THR A 85 0.86 -1.42 -0.79
C THR A 85 -0.29 -0.50 -1.12
N PHE A 86 -0.82 0.25 -0.14
CA PHE A 86 -1.99 1.12 -0.35
C PHE A 86 -1.87 2.46 0.37
N ASP A 87 -2.39 3.49 -0.30
CA ASP A 87 -2.82 4.76 0.28
C ASP A 87 -4.26 4.62 0.76
N ILE A 88 -4.52 4.83 2.05
CA ILE A 88 -5.86 4.76 2.63
C ILE A 88 -6.14 6.03 3.45
N LEU A 89 -7.13 6.83 3.05
CA LEU A 89 -7.53 8.02 3.79
C LEU A 89 -8.65 7.65 4.79
N VAL A 90 -8.31 7.62 6.07
CA VAL A 90 -9.23 7.34 7.18
C VAL A 90 -9.62 8.65 7.85
N THR A 91 -10.91 8.93 7.93
CA THR A 91 -11.42 10.19 8.48
C THR A 91 -12.50 10.01 9.54
N GLY A 92 -12.59 10.97 10.48
CA GLY A 92 -13.59 11.01 11.53
C GLY A 92 -14.16 12.40 11.74
N GLY A 93 -15.32 12.51 12.38
CA GLY A 93 -16.01 13.78 12.58
C GLY A 93 -16.46 14.42 11.26
N ASP A 94 -16.28 15.73 11.14
CA ASP A 94 -16.65 16.49 9.95
C ASP A 94 -15.85 16.08 8.71
N PHE A 95 -14.61 15.58 8.87
CA PHE A 95 -13.79 15.08 7.76
C PHE A 95 -14.35 13.79 7.12
N ALA A 96 -15.29 13.10 7.77
CA ALA A 96 -15.99 11.95 7.20
C ALA A 96 -17.19 12.37 6.33
N ASP A 97 -17.70 13.58 6.50
CA ASP A 97 -18.93 14.06 5.87
C ASP A 97 -18.62 14.82 4.57
N PRO A 98 -19.02 14.30 3.38
CA PRO A 98 -18.76 14.97 2.11
C PRO A 98 -19.52 16.28 1.95
N GLU A 99 -20.59 16.50 2.71
CA GLU A 99 -21.34 17.76 2.69
C GLU A 99 -20.62 18.87 3.48
N LYS A 100 -19.69 18.50 4.36
CA LYS A 100 -18.89 19.44 5.18
C LYS A 100 -17.46 19.61 4.69
N VAL A 101 -16.81 18.54 4.25
CA VAL A 101 -15.41 18.58 3.82
C VAL A 101 -15.22 17.80 2.52
N THR A 102 -14.67 18.47 1.51
CA THR A 102 -14.15 17.82 0.31
C THR A 102 -12.71 17.39 0.56
N THR A 103 -12.39 16.14 0.23
CA THR A 103 -11.05 15.55 0.39
C THR A 103 -10.54 15.06 -0.95
N SER A 104 -9.23 15.13 -1.18
CA SER A 104 -8.58 14.57 -2.36
C SER A 104 -7.23 13.97 -1.98
N VAL A 105 -6.84 12.88 -2.65
CA VAL A 105 -5.51 12.26 -2.52
C VAL A 105 -4.83 12.25 -3.88
N SER A 106 -3.61 12.79 -3.94
CA SER A 106 -2.82 12.93 -5.16
C SER A 106 -1.35 12.84 -4.79
N ASN A 107 -0.59 12.02 -5.53
CA ASN A 107 0.86 11.86 -5.32
C ASN A 107 1.21 11.57 -3.85
N HIS A 108 0.48 10.62 -3.23
CA HIS A 108 0.66 10.23 -1.82
C HIS A 108 0.42 11.36 -0.79
N HIS A 109 -0.22 12.46 -1.19
CA HIS A 109 -0.58 13.55 -0.27
C HIS A 109 -2.08 13.76 -0.29
N PHE A 110 -2.67 14.01 0.87
CA PHE A 110 -4.06 14.43 0.96
C PHE A 110 -4.18 15.96 1.02
N SER A 111 -5.28 16.46 0.50
CA SER A 111 -5.73 17.85 0.71
C SER A 111 -7.20 17.84 1.08
N TRP A 112 -7.64 18.89 1.77
CA TRP A 112 -9.02 19.05 2.20
C TRP A 112 -9.46 20.52 2.09
N MET A 113 -10.77 20.71 1.94
CA MET A 113 -11.40 22.03 1.88
C MET A 113 -12.78 21.97 2.56
N PRO A 114 -13.09 22.86 3.51
CA PRO A 114 -14.43 22.93 4.08
C PRO A 114 -15.41 23.51 3.05
N THR A 115 -16.66 23.04 3.09
CA THR A 115 -17.75 23.53 2.20
C THR A 115 -18.40 24.81 2.74
N SER A 116 -18.05 25.22 3.96
CA SER A 116 -18.55 26.41 4.65
C SER A 116 -17.41 27.14 5.38
N ASN A 117 -17.72 28.29 5.99
CA ASN A 117 -16.75 29.08 6.77
C ASN A 117 -16.54 28.55 8.21
N THR A 118 -16.97 27.32 8.50
CA THR A 118 -16.77 26.68 9.80
C THR A 118 -15.55 25.75 9.72
N GLU A 119 -14.64 25.90 10.68
CA GLU A 119 -13.48 25.01 10.80
C GLU A 119 -13.95 23.57 11.08
N PRO A 120 -13.56 22.58 10.26
CA PRO A 120 -13.98 21.20 10.46
C PRO A 120 -13.31 20.58 11.69
N SER A 121 -14.07 19.79 12.44
CA SER A 121 -13.60 19.05 13.60
C SER A 121 -13.49 17.55 13.30
N GLY A 122 -12.52 16.87 13.93
CA GLY A 122 -12.35 15.42 13.79
C GLY A 122 -10.92 15.02 13.41
N THR A 123 -10.80 13.89 12.72
CA THR A 123 -9.50 13.30 12.35
C THR A 123 -9.41 13.08 10.85
N ILE A 124 -8.21 13.20 10.31
CA ILE A 124 -7.89 12.90 8.92
C ILE A 124 -6.48 12.33 8.88
N ASN A 125 -6.34 11.09 8.43
CA ASN A 125 -5.04 10.41 8.36
C ASN A 125 -4.95 9.69 7.01
N LEU A 126 -3.92 10.01 6.23
CA LEU A 126 -3.56 9.24 5.04
C LEU A 126 -2.52 8.21 5.43
N LEU A 127 -2.87 6.93 5.29
CA LEU A 127 -2.01 5.81 5.62
C LEU A 127 -1.32 5.28 4.37
N HIS A 128 0.01 5.24 4.37
CA HIS A 128 0.84 4.47 3.44
C HIS A 128 1.18 3.14 4.10
N THR A 129 0.65 2.06 3.54
CA THR A 129 0.56 0.79 4.27
C THR A 129 1.64 -0.20 3.85
N VAL A 130 2.28 -0.81 4.85
CA VAL A 130 3.13 -2.01 4.72
C VAL A 130 2.46 -3.14 5.52
N PRO A 131 1.98 -4.23 4.91
CA PRO A 131 1.31 -5.30 5.65
C PRO A 131 2.30 -6.25 6.34
N ILE A 132 2.01 -6.66 7.58
CA ILE A 132 2.85 -7.58 8.35
C ILE A 132 2.90 -9.01 7.78
N ASN A 133 1.94 -9.37 6.93
CA ASN A 133 1.79 -10.71 6.34
C ASN A 133 0.81 -10.65 5.14
N GLU A 134 0.63 -11.78 4.45
CA GLU A 134 -0.22 -11.84 3.26
C GLU A 134 -1.71 -11.71 3.59
N GLU A 135 -2.14 -12.22 4.74
CA GLU A 135 -3.52 -12.06 5.22
C GLU A 135 -3.91 -10.58 5.31
N ILE A 136 -3.09 -9.76 5.97
CA ILE A 136 -3.30 -8.32 6.09
C ILE A 136 -3.24 -7.64 4.73
N ASN A 137 -2.33 -8.05 3.84
CA ASN A 137 -2.27 -7.53 2.47
C ASN A 137 -3.60 -7.76 1.70
N GLN A 138 -4.17 -8.96 1.81
CA GLN A 138 -5.47 -9.26 1.20
C GLN A 138 -6.61 -8.48 1.85
N THR A 139 -6.58 -8.26 3.17
CA THR A 139 -7.58 -7.41 3.84
C THR A 139 -7.46 -5.96 3.41
N LEU A 140 -6.24 -5.38 3.32
CA LEU A 140 -6.03 -4.02 2.78
C LEU A 140 -6.63 -3.86 1.39
N LYS A 141 -6.42 -4.85 0.52
CA LYS A 141 -6.97 -4.88 -0.84
C LYS A 141 -8.50 -4.93 -0.88
N SER A 142 -9.14 -5.42 0.18
CA SER A 142 -10.59 -5.53 0.27
C SER A 142 -11.29 -4.26 0.74
N ILE A 143 -10.56 -3.32 1.35
CA ILE A 143 -11.09 -2.05 1.84
C ILE A 143 -11.61 -1.21 0.67
N GLN A 144 -12.80 -0.64 0.84
CA GLN A 144 -13.47 0.22 -0.13
C GLN A 144 -13.78 1.60 0.45
N ASN A 145 -13.98 2.58 -0.44
CA ASN A 145 -14.52 3.87 -0.04
C ASN A 145 -15.91 3.68 0.59
N GLY A 146 -16.12 4.29 1.75
CA GLY A 146 -17.35 4.16 2.53
C GLY A 146 -17.27 3.12 3.66
N ASP A 147 -16.24 2.28 3.71
CA ASP A 147 -16.04 1.36 4.82
C ASP A 147 -15.70 2.14 6.10
N THR A 148 -16.22 1.69 7.24
CA THR A 148 -15.71 2.12 8.55
C THR A 148 -14.70 1.10 9.02
N VAL A 149 -13.48 1.54 9.34
CA VAL A 149 -12.35 0.66 9.67
C VAL A 149 -11.70 1.02 11.00
N ILE A 150 -11.08 0.01 11.60
CA ILE A 150 -10.01 0.16 12.60
C ILE A 150 -8.75 -0.45 11.99
N ILE A 151 -7.73 0.37 11.73
CA ILE A 151 -6.43 -0.08 11.24
C ILE A 151 -5.41 0.06 12.38
N THR A 152 -4.78 -1.04 12.78
CA THR A 152 -3.80 -1.06 13.87
C THR A 152 -2.41 -1.39 13.35
N GLY A 153 -1.41 -0.58 13.69
CA GLY A 153 -0.04 -0.81 13.25
C GLY A 153 1.01 0.01 13.98
N TYR A 154 2.27 -0.16 13.58
CA TYR A 154 3.39 0.64 14.05
C TYR A 154 3.68 1.77 13.05
N ASP A 155 3.83 3.00 13.55
CA ASP A 155 4.24 4.14 12.72
C ASP A 155 5.71 3.98 12.32
N ILE A 156 5.93 3.86 11.02
CA ILE A 156 7.25 3.80 10.39
C ILE A 156 7.75 5.23 10.27
N TYR A 157 8.92 5.51 10.82
CA TYR A 157 9.58 6.79 10.69
C TYR A 157 10.23 6.95 9.31
N GLN A 158 10.93 5.91 8.85
CA GLN A 158 11.65 5.93 7.59
C GLN A 158 11.91 4.51 7.08
N ILE A 159 11.82 4.34 5.77
CA ILE A 159 12.25 3.14 5.03
C ILE A 159 13.44 3.55 4.16
N GLN A 160 14.59 2.93 4.36
CA GLN A 160 15.74 3.06 3.46
C GLN A 160 15.73 1.90 2.48
N GLY A 161 15.93 2.17 1.19
CA GLY A 161 15.95 1.15 0.14
C GLY A 161 17.36 0.90 -0.39
N TYR A 162 17.62 -0.36 -0.73
CA TYR A 162 18.85 -0.81 -1.37
C TYR A 162 18.56 -1.70 -2.59
N ASP A 163 19.39 -1.61 -3.63
CA ASP A 163 19.36 -2.51 -4.78
C ASP A 163 19.98 -3.89 -4.46
N ALA A 164 19.99 -4.78 -5.45
CA ALA A 164 20.48 -6.15 -5.27
C ALA A 164 21.99 -6.24 -5.02
N GLU A 165 22.74 -5.21 -5.41
CA GLU A 165 24.18 -5.07 -5.19
C GLU A 165 24.49 -4.39 -3.83
N GLY A 166 23.48 -3.97 -3.08
CA GLY A 166 23.60 -3.24 -1.81
C GLY A 166 23.81 -1.73 -1.97
N GLY A 167 23.64 -1.21 -3.19
CA GLY A 167 23.65 0.22 -3.49
C GLY A 167 22.40 0.91 -2.93
N TYR A 168 22.59 2.07 -2.30
CA TYR A 168 21.49 2.86 -1.75
C TYR A 168 20.65 3.49 -2.88
N ILE A 169 19.33 3.25 -2.88
CA ILE A 169 18.41 3.76 -3.90
C ILE A 169 17.55 4.94 -3.42
N GLY A 170 17.49 5.19 -2.11
CA GLY A 170 16.76 6.31 -1.53
C GLY A 170 16.07 5.96 -0.22
N PHE A 171 15.26 6.90 0.28
CA PHE A 171 14.40 6.68 1.44
C PHE A 171 12.96 7.13 1.18
N TRP A 172 12.03 6.48 1.87
CA TRP A 172 10.65 6.91 2.03
C TRP A 172 10.47 7.42 3.46
N GLN A 173 9.92 8.62 3.60
CA GLN A 173 9.63 9.24 4.88
C GLN A 173 8.42 10.15 4.74
N ASP A 174 7.52 10.09 5.71
CA ASP A 174 6.32 10.90 5.68
C ASP A 174 6.61 12.37 5.92
N THR A 175 5.86 13.22 5.22
CA THR A 175 5.87 14.68 5.42
C THR A 175 4.47 15.18 5.73
N GLY A 176 3.88 14.71 6.83
CA GLY A 176 2.53 15.08 7.29
C GLY A 176 1.43 14.05 7.00
N CYS A 177 1.80 12.83 6.58
CA CYS A 177 0.93 11.65 6.50
C CYS A 177 1.43 10.57 7.49
N ASN A 178 0.96 9.33 7.38
CA ASN A 178 1.39 8.21 8.22
C ASN A 178 1.80 7.02 7.35
N THR A 179 3.00 6.49 7.55
CA THR A 179 3.46 5.21 7.02
C THR A 179 3.34 4.21 8.13
N THR A 180 2.65 3.11 7.88
CA THR A 180 2.25 2.18 8.93
C THR A 180 2.55 0.75 8.54
N LEU A 181 3.29 0.05 9.40
CA LEU A 181 3.33 -1.41 9.40
C LEU A 181 2.03 -1.93 9.99
N VAL A 182 1.09 -2.31 9.12
CA VAL A 182 -0.26 -2.74 9.49
C VAL A 182 -0.22 -4.16 10.03
N THR A 183 -0.77 -4.33 11.23
CA THR A 183 -0.77 -5.62 11.95
C THR A 183 -2.17 -6.18 12.17
N LYS A 184 -3.22 -5.35 12.09
CA LYS A 184 -4.62 -5.76 12.23
C LYS A 184 -5.51 -4.78 11.48
N ILE A 185 -6.58 -5.30 10.89
CA ILE A 185 -7.64 -4.51 10.26
C ILE A 185 -8.98 -5.09 10.71
N GLU A 186 -9.90 -4.23 11.10
CA GLU A 186 -11.30 -4.56 11.34
C GLU A 186 -12.18 -3.67 10.46
N ILE A 187 -13.02 -4.27 9.62
CA ILE A 187 -14.02 -3.58 8.80
C ILE A 187 -15.37 -3.74 9.52
N LEU A 188 -15.98 -2.62 9.93
CA LEU A 188 -17.05 -2.61 10.93
C LEU A 188 -18.48 -2.64 10.35
N ASN A 189 -18.65 -2.43 9.04
CA ASN A 189 -19.93 -2.44 8.29
C ASN A 189 -21.17 -1.89 9.01
#